data_AF-A0A4W5JGA0-F1
#
_entry.id   AF-A0A4W5JGA0-F1
#
_cell.length_a   1.000
_cell.length_b   1.000
_cell.length_c   1.000
_cell.angle_alpha   90.00
_cell.angle_beta   90.00
_cell.angle_gamma   90.00
#
_symmetry.space_group_name_H-M   'P 1'
#
loop_
_entity.id
_entity.type
_entity.pdbx_description
1 polymer ?
#
loop_
_entity_poly.entity_id
_entity_poly.type
_entity_poly.pdbx_seq_one_letter_code
_entity_poly.pdbx_strand_id
1 'polypeptide(L)'
;MPADTELLRVQASDSDERARLSYSVHSSVDPASMRLFRINPGTGVVYSADRLDYEARTQHILTVMVKDQEFPFNRDLCRILVAVEDINDNVPYFSSSLYDAVAYESSPPGSPVLQVSALDRDNGPNGLLQYSIEAGEMDGGREGTRDPTPIDN
;
A
#
# COMPACT_ATOMS: atom_id res chain seq x y z
N MET A 1 -5.42 7.23 -0.27
CA MET A 1 -6.09 8.52 0.04
C MET A 1 -7.32 8.74 -0.84
N PRO A 2 -8.46 9.26 -0.35
CA PRO A 2 -9.65 9.57 -1.18
C PRO A 2 -9.41 10.66 -2.23
N ALA A 3 -10.31 10.71 -3.23
CA ALA A 3 -10.40 11.84 -4.15
C ALA A 3 -10.91 13.10 -3.43
N ASP A 4 -10.72 14.26 -4.05
CA ASP A 4 -11.13 15.59 -3.59
C ASP A 4 -10.55 16.01 -2.24
N THR A 5 -9.40 15.44 -1.86
CA THR A 5 -8.71 15.86 -0.63
C THR A 5 -7.78 17.03 -0.94
N GLU A 6 -7.95 18.14 -0.23
CA GLU A 6 -7.04 19.29 -0.30
C GLU A 6 -5.67 18.89 0.27
N LEU A 7 -4.61 19.14 -0.51
CA LEU A 7 -3.23 18.78 -0.16
C LEU A 7 -2.47 20.00 0.35
N LEU A 8 -2.46 21.06 -0.45
CA LEU A 8 -1.74 22.29 -0.16
C LEU A 8 -2.27 23.45 -1.00
N ARG A 9 -1.82 24.66 -0.70
CA ARG A 9 -2.06 25.84 -1.52
C ARG A 9 -0.75 26.41 -2.05
N VAL A 10 -0.67 26.58 -3.36
CA VAL A 10 0.40 27.34 -4.03
C VAL A 10 0.05 28.82 -3.99
N GLN A 11 1.02 29.66 -3.66
CA GLN A 11 0.87 31.11 -3.68
C GLN A 11 1.99 31.75 -4.49
N ALA A 12 1.65 32.80 -5.22
CA ALA A 12 2.56 33.69 -5.89
C ALA A 12 2.08 35.13 -5.67
N SER A 13 3.02 36.07 -5.69
CA SER A 13 2.77 37.50 -5.56
C SER A 13 3.26 38.21 -6.82
N ASP A 14 2.43 39.08 -7.36
CA ASP A 14 2.81 40.02 -8.41
C ASP A 14 2.94 41.41 -7.78
N SER A 15 3.93 42.21 -8.22
CA SER A 15 4.11 43.58 -7.71
C SER A 15 3.04 44.53 -8.26
N ASP A 16 2.43 44.16 -9.39
CA ASP A 16 1.36 44.89 -10.02
C ASP A 16 0.03 44.36 -9.47
N GLU A 17 -0.55 45.07 -8.50
CA GLU A 17 -1.79 44.71 -7.78
C GLU A 17 -3.03 44.51 -8.68
N ARG A 18 -2.91 44.74 -9.99
CA ARG A 18 -3.99 44.63 -10.98
C ARG A 18 -4.05 43.27 -11.68
N ALA A 19 -2.99 42.48 -11.64
CA ALA A 19 -2.92 41.23 -12.38
C ALA A 19 -3.58 40.08 -11.61
N ARG A 20 -4.70 39.56 -12.13
CA ARG A 20 -5.32 38.34 -11.61
C ARG A 20 -4.46 37.13 -12.00
N LEU A 21 -3.74 36.56 -11.04
CA LEU A 21 -2.96 35.33 -11.25
C LEU A 21 -3.86 34.12 -11.51
N SER A 22 -3.40 33.23 -12.40
CA SER A 22 -4.03 31.96 -12.71
C SER A 22 -3.05 30.81 -12.52
N TYR A 23 -3.46 29.80 -11.76
CA TYR A 23 -2.67 28.60 -11.48
C TYR A 23 -3.08 27.41 -12.36
N SER A 24 -2.13 26.56 -12.72
CA SER A 24 -2.39 25.33 -13.51
C SER A 24 -1.31 24.28 -13.28
N VAL A 25 -1.66 22.99 -13.39
CA VAL A 25 -0.66 21.92 -13.45
C VAL A 25 -0.07 21.92 -14.86
N HIS A 26 1.23 22.22 -14.98
CA HIS A 26 1.92 22.35 -16.26
C HIS A 26 2.42 20.99 -16.78
N SER A 27 3.05 20.20 -15.91
CA SER A 27 3.58 18.88 -16.25
C SER A 27 3.79 18.05 -14.99
N SER A 28 4.11 16.77 -15.17
CA SER A 28 4.55 15.88 -14.10
C SER A 28 5.67 14.98 -14.59
N VAL A 29 6.47 14.46 -13.66
CA VAL A 29 7.53 13.49 -14.01
C VAL A 29 6.95 12.17 -14.50
N ASP A 30 5.90 11.66 -13.83
CA ASP A 30 5.07 10.58 -14.36
C ASP A 30 3.82 11.18 -15.01
N PRO A 31 3.61 11.00 -16.33
CA PRO A 31 2.39 11.44 -17.04
C PRO A 31 1.08 10.97 -16.40
N ALA A 32 1.07 9.79 -15.75
CA ALA A 32 -0.11 9.30 -15.04
C ALA A 32 -0.51 10.20 -13.87
N SER A 33 0.41 10.98 -13.30
CA SER A 33 0.09 11.92 -12.22
C SER A 33 -0.76 13.10 -12.70
N MET A 34 -0.76 13.43 -14.00
CA MET A 34 -1.59 14.51 -14.56
C MET A 34 -3.09 14.25 -14.37
N ARG A 35 -3.54 12.99 -14.27
CA ARG A 35 -4.95 12.70 -13.99
C ARG A 35 -5.30 12.71 -12.50
N LEU A 36 -4.31 12.51 -11.63
CA LEU A 36 -4.49 12.30 -10.18
C LEU A 36 -4.55 13.60 -9.38
N PHE A 37 -4.10 14.72 -9.94
CA PHE A 37 -4.06 16.01 -9.23
C PHE A 37 -4.69 17.11 -10.05
N ARG A 38 -5.31 18.06 -9.35
CA ARG A 38 -5.86 19.28 -9.94
C ARG A 38 -5.47 20.45 -9.07
N ILE A 39 -5.49 21.63 -9.67
CA ILE A 39 -5.27 22.89 -8.97
C ILE A 39 -6.41 23.84 -9.32
N ASN A 40 -6.95 24.51 -8.31
CA ASN A 40 -7.92 25.58 -8.52
C ASN A 40 -7.20 26.80 -9.12
N PRO A 41 -7.61 27.27 -10.31
CA PRO A 41 -6.88 28.33 -11.01
C PRO A 41 -6.95 29.68 -10.31
N GLY A 42 -7.96 29.94 -9.48
CA GLY A 42 -8.10 31.22 -8.77
C GLY A 42 -7.52 31.24 -7.36
N THR A 43 -7.43 30.09 -6.69
CA THR A 43 -6.99 30.01 -5.29
C THR A 43 -5.63 29.34 -5.11
N GLY A 44 -5.13 28.64 -6.12
CA GLY A 44 -3.89 27.87 -6.03
C GLY A 44 -4.01 26.59 -5.17
N VAL A 45 -5.21 26.23 -4.71
CA VAL A 45 -5.44 25.01 -3.92
C VAL A 45 -5.25 23.78 -4.81
N VAL A 46 -4.37 22.89 -4.40
CA VAL A 46 -4.09 21.60 -5.03
C VAL A 46 -4.88 20.51 -4.30
N TYR A 47 -5.58 19.67 -5.05
CA TYR A 47 -6.36 18.55 -4.52
C TYR A 47 -6.10 17.26 -5.29
N SER A 48 -6.30 16.12 -4.62
CA SER A 48 -6.39 14.82 -5.29
C SER A 48 -7.65 14.78 -6.15
N ALA A 49 -7.55 14.31 -7.39
CA ALA A 49 -8.67 14.14 -8.30
C ALA A 49 -9.11 12.67 -8.41
N ASP A 50 -8.29 11.77 -7.89
CA ASP A 50 -8.57 10.34 -7.82
C ASP A 50 -7.83 9.76 -6.60
N ARG A 51 -8.06 8.48 -6.33
CA ARG A 51 -7.40 7.76 -5.25
C ARG A 51 -5.90 7.67 -5.50
N LEU A 52 -5.15 7.93 -4.44
CA LEU A 52 -3.72 7.65 -4.38
C LEU A 52 -3.51 6.31 -3.69
N ASP A 53 -2.62 5.51 -4.27
CA ASP A 53 -2.30 4.13 -3.93
C ASP A 53 -0.78 4.04 -3.75
N TYR A 54 -0.35 3.65 -2.55
CA TYR A 54 1.06 3.62 -2.17
C TYR A 54 1.81 2.53 -2.95
N GLU A 55 1.21 1.35 -3.08
CA GLU A 55 1.71 0.17 -3.79
C GLU A 55 1.91 0.48 -5.27
N ALA A 56 1.05 1.32 -5.84
CA ALA A 56 1.19 1.80 -7.21
C ALA A 56 2.30 2.85 -7.35
N ARG A 57 2.33 3.86 -6.46
CA ARG A 57 3.31 4.95 -6.52
C ARG A 57 3.44 5.69 -5.19
N THR A 58 4.65 5.66 -4.64
CA THR A 58 4.99 6.31 -3.36
C THR A 58 5.23 7.82 -3.44
N GLN A 59 5.47 8.36 -4.64
CA GLN A 59 5.74 9.79 -4.84
C GLN A 59 5.28 10.33 -6.19
N HIS A 60 4.78 11.57 -6.18
CA HIS A 60 4.41 12.33 -7.38
C HIS A 60 5.15 13.67 -7.41
N ILE A 61 5.70 14.01 -8.56
CA ILE A 61 6.38 15.29 -8.79
C ILE A 61 5.62 16.05 -9.86
N LEU A 62 5.02 17.17 -9.48
CA LEU A 62 4.25 18.05 -10.35
C LEU A 62 5.04 19.34 -10.59
N THR A 63 4.95 19.88 -11.79
CA THR A 63 5.32 21.27 -12.10
C THR A 63 4.04 22.07 -12.23
N VAL A 64 3.88 23.08 -11.38
CA VAL A 64 2.76 24.01 -11.43
C VAL A 64 3.22 25.30 -12.08
N MET A 65 2.36 25.88 -12.91
CA MET A 65 2.54 27.19 -13.52
C MET A 65 1.59 28.19 -12.88
N VAL A 66 2.12 29.37 -12.57
CA VAL A 66 1.34 30.57 -12.35
C VAL A 66 1.58 31.53 -13.52
N LYS A 67 0.53 32.22 -13.96
CA LYS A 67 0.62 33.25 -14.99
C LYS A 67 -0.27 34.44 -14.65
N ASP A 68 0.13 35.63 -15.06
CA ASP A 68 -0.75 36.79 -15.09
C ASP A 68 -1.76 36.68 -16.26
N GLN A 69 -2.66 37.67 -16.34
CA GLN A 69 -3.68 37.77 -17.39
C GLN A 69 -3.44 38.97 -18.33
N GLU A 70 -2.33 39.67 -18.19
CA GLU A 70 -1.99 40.84 -19.00
C GLU A 70 -1.06 40.45 -20.15
N PHE A 71 -1.20 41.07 -21.31
CA PHE A 71 -0.30 40.80 -22.44
C PHE A 71 0.85 41.82 -22.46
N PRO A 72 2.12 41.40 -22.59
CA PRO A 72 2.59 40.01 -22.68
C PRO A 72 2.53 39.29 -21.34
N PHE A 73 2.11 38.01 -21.38
CA PHE A 73 1.91 37.24 -20.15
C PHE A 73 3.23 36.88 -19.48
N ASN A 74 3.39 37.23 -18.21
CA ASN A 74 4.45 36.69 -17.36
C ASN A 74 4.00 35.37 -16.73
N ARG A 75 4.95 34.45 -16.59
CA ARG A 75 4.71 33.14 -15.97
C ARG A 75 5.90 32.70 -15.16
N ASP A 76 5.62 31.94 -14.12
CA ASP A 76 6.63 31.25 -13.31
C ASP A 76 6.22 29.80 -13.06
N LEU A 77 7.21 28.95 -12.76
CA LEU A 77 7.05 27.52 -12.54
C LEU A 77 7.62 27.12 -11.18
N CYS A 78 6.86 26.31 -10.44
CA CYS A 78 7.34 25.68 -9.21
C CYS A 78 7.12 24.17 -9.23
N ARG A 79 7.98 23.43 -8.52
CA ARG A 79 7.82 21.98 -8.35
C ARG A 79 7.16 21.65 -7.03
N ILE A 80 6.22 20.71 -7.06
CA ILE A 80 5.56 20.14 -5.88
C ILE A 80 5.93 18.66 -5.80
N LEU A 81 6.41 18.22 -4.65
CA LEU A 81 6.59 16.82 -4.30
C LEU A 81 5.45 16.39 -3.39
N VAL A 82 4.68 15.39 -3.81
CA VAL A 82 3.65 14.74 -3.01
C VAL A 82 4.16 13.35 -2.64
N ALA A 83 4.41 13.11 -1.34
CA ALA A 83 4.68 11.78 -0.82
C ALA A 83 3.36 11.11 -0.42
N VAL A 84 3.20 9.85 -0.77
CA VAL A 84 2.06 9.03 -0.36
C VAL A 84 2.46 8.28 0.91
N GLU A 85 1.61 8.30 1.92
CA GLU A 85 1.79 7.51 3.13
C GLU A 85 1.15 6.14 2.95
N ASP A 86 1.87 5.11 3.38
CA ASP A 86 1.43 3.72 3.35
C ASP A 86 0.38 3.45 4.46
N ILE A 87 -0.64 2.66 4.14
CA ILE A 87 -1.63 2.17 5.09
C ILE A 87 -1.71 0.66 4.96
N ASN A 88 -2.05 -0.05 6.04
CA ASN A 88 -2.29 -1.48 5.94
C ASN A 88 -3.64 -1.74 5.24
N ASP A 89 -3.62 -1.85 3.92
CA ASP A 89 -4.79 -2.14 3.09
C ASP A 89 -4.65 -3.40 2.22
N ASN A 90 -3.50 -4.08 2.30
CA ASN A 90 -3.31 -5.40 1.73
C ASN A 90 -3.40 -6.46 2.84
N VAL A 91 -3.98 -7.61 2.47
CA VAL A 91 -4.06 -8.76 3.38
C VAL A 91 -3.00 -9.80 3.01
N PRO A 92 -2.38 -10.47 3.99
CA PRO A 92 -1.43 -11.54 3.72
C PRO A 92 -2.06 -12.66 2.88
N TYR A 93 -1.31 -13.21 1.94
CA TYR A 93 -1.71 -14.39 1.17
C TYR A 93 -0.60 -15.43 1.12
N PHE A 94 -0.95 -16.71 1.29
CA PHE A 94 -0.01 -17.80 1.13
C PHE A 94 0.41 -17.96 -0.34
N SER A 95 1.65 -18.40 -0.55
CA SER A 95 2.21 -18.62 -1.89
C SER A 95 1.62 -19.86 -2.58
N SER A 96 1.04 -20.77 -1.81
CA SER A 96 0.29 -21.94 -2.28
C SER A 96 -1.00 -22.09 -1.50
N SER A 97 -2.04 -22.60 -2.16
CA SER A 97 -3.29 -23.00 -1.50
C SER A 97 -3.17 -24.35 -0.79
N LEU A 98 -2.14 -25.14 -1.11
CA LEU A 98 -1.87 -26.45 -0.52
C LEU A 98 -0.38 -26.61 -0.25
N TYR A 99 -0.04 -26.98 0.98
CA TYR A 99 1.30 -27.40 1.38
C TYR A 99 1.22 -28.87 1.82
N ASP A 100 1.85 -29.73 1.04
CA ASP A 100 1.98 -31.18 1.27
C ASP A 100 3.40 -31.46 1.80
N ALA A 101 3.52 -32.36 2.77
CA ALA A 101 4.80 -32.91 3.16
C ALA A 101 4.64 -34.29 3.79
N VAL A 102 5.71 -35.09 3.72
CA VAL A 102 5.82 -36.39 4.39
C VAL A 102 6.87 -36.29 5.49
N ALA A 103 6.48 -36.67 6.70
CA ALA A 103 7.40 -36.81 7.83
C ALA A 103 7.55 -38.30 8.20
N TYR A 104 8.79 -38.77 8.36
CA TYR A 104 9.06 -40.11 8.83
C TYR A 104 8.99 -40.18 10.36
N GLU A 105 8.40 -41.24 10.90
CA GLU A 105 8.32 -41.46 12.35
C GLU A 105 9.70 -41.59 13.01
N SER A 106 10.71 -42.02 12.25
CA SER A 106 12.09 -42.15 12.71
C SER A 106 12.86 -40.84 12.72
N SER A 107 12.26 -39.74 12.27
CA SER A 107 12.91 -38.43 12.21
C SER A 107 13.19 -37.90 13.63
N PRO A 108 14.42 -37.44 13.92
CA PRO A 108 14.75 -36.85 15.22
C PRO A 108 13.92 -35.59 15.52
N PRO A 109 13.69 -35.27 16.81
CA PRO A 109 13.09 -33.99 17.20
C PRO A 109 13.84 -32.79 16.61
N GLY A 110 13.08 -31.80 16.12
CA GLY A 110 13.63 -30.63 15.44
C GLY A 110 13.87 -30.82 13.93
N SER A 111 13.57 -32.00 13.38
CA SER A 111 13.58 -32.20 11.92
C SER A 111 12.54 -31.31 11.24
N PRO A 112 12.91 -30.52 10.22
CA PRO A 112 11.96 -29.72 9.46
C PRO A 112 11.00 -30.62 8.68
N VAL A 113 9.71 -30.28 8.67
CA VAL A 113 8.67 -31.00 7.91
C VAL A 113 8.34 -30.25 6.63
N LEU A 114 7.96 -28.99 6.75
CA LEU A 114 7.64 -28.11 5.64
C LEU A 114 7.91 -26.66 6.02
N GLN A 115 8.03 -25.81 5.01
CA GLN A 115 8.08 -24.37 5.17
C GLN A 115 6.93 -23.75 4.40
N VAL A 116 6.11 -22.96 5.08
CA VAL A 116 5.10 -22.11 4.45
C VAL A 116 5.67 -20.73 4.18
N SER A 117 5.12 -20.05 3.17
CA SER A 117 5.46 -18.67 2.88
C SER A 117 4.20 -17.91 2.48
N ALA A 118 3.94 -16.81 3.18
CA ALA A 118 2.96 -15.82 2.79
C ALA A 118 3.66 -14.53 2.35
N LEU A 119 2.92 -13.71 1.62
CA LEU A 119 3.34 -12.42 1.09
C LEU A 119 2.28 -11.38 1.48
N ASP A 120 2.75 -10.17 1.76
CA ASP A 120 1.94 -8.96 1.90
C ASP A 120 2.56 -7.88 1.00
N ARG A 121 1.74 -7.01 0.42
CA ARG A 121 2.19 -5.94 -0.47
C ARG A 121 2.47 -4.63 0.26
N ASP A 122 1.96 -4.50 1.49
CA ASP A 122 2.20 -3.33 2.32
C ASP A 122 3.69 -3.21 2.70
N ASN A 123 4.13 -2.02 3.07
CA ASN A 123 5.54 -1.75 3.37
C ASN A 123 5.82 -1.64 4.87
N GLY A 124 7.08 -1.91 5.23
CA GLY A 124 7.56 -1.76 6.61
C GLY A 124 6.73 -2.60 7.60
N PRO A 125 6.30 -2.02 8.74
CA PRO A 125 5.50 -2.72 9.74
C PRO A 125 4.15 -3.22 9.22
N ASN A 126 3.56 -2.56 8.21
CA ASN A 126 2.25 -2.94 7.69
C ASN A 126 2.31 -4.29 6.97
N GLY A 127 3.42 -4.60 6.30
CA GLY A 127 3.65 -5.89 5.63
C GLY A 127 4.37 -6.94 6.49
N LEU A 128 4.53 -6.72 7.80
CA LEU A 128 5.23 -7.66 8.67
C LEU A 128 4.33 -8.86 9.01
N LEU A 129 4.77 -10.05 8.62
CA LEU A 129 4.01 -11.29 8.79
C LEU A 129 4.31 -12.00 10.10
N GLN A 130 3.25 -12.41 10.80
CA GLN A 130 3.31 -13.32 11.95
C GLN A 130 2.57 -14.62 11.64
N TYR A 131 3.22 -15.76 11.89
CA TYR A 131 2.65 -17.09 11.67
C TYR A 131 2.24 -17.72 13.00
N SER A 132 1.10 -18.40 13.00
CA SER A 132 0.66 -19.23 14.12
C SER A 132 -0.08 -20.47 13.61
N ILE A 133 -0.10 -21.52 14.41
CA ILE A 133 -0.87 -22.75 14.14
C ILE A 133 -2.10 -22.69 15.04
N GLU A 134 -3.30 -22.62 14.46
CA GLU A 134 -4.53 -22.47 15.25
C GLU A 134 -5.01 -23.79 15.88
N ALA A 135 -4.94 -24.89 15.12
CA ALA A 135 -5.33 -26.21 15.59
C ALA A 135 -4.67 -27.31 14.77
N GLY A 136 -4.41 -28.46 15.39
CA GLY A 136 -4.15 -29.72 14.72
C GLY A 136 -5.33 -30.65 14.96
N GLU A 137 -5.93 -31.18 13.90
CA GLU A 137 -6.92 -32.25 14.03
C GLU A 137 -6.18 -33.54 14.41
N MET A 138 -6.38 -34.00 15.64
CA MET A 138 -5.89 -35.28 16.11
C MET A 138 -6.99 -36.31 15.83
N ASP A 139 -6.91 -37.03 14.72
CA ASP A 139 -7.80 -38.16 14.51
C ASP A 139 -7.60 -39.17 15.65
N GLY A 140 -8.62 -39.27 16.51
CA GLY A 140 -8.58 -40.00 17.76
C GLY A 140 -8.55 -41.51 17.52
N GLY A 141 -7.33 -42.08 17.50
CA GLY A 141 -7.13 -43.52 17.52
C GLY A 141 -7.79 -44.16 18.74
N ARG A 142 -8.92 -44.84 18.54
CA ARG A 142 -9.49 -45.77 19.51
C ARG A 142 -8.58 -47.00 19.62
N GLU A 143 -7.66 -47.01 20.59
CA GLU A 143 -7.11 -48.26 21.11
C GLU A 143 -8.13 -48.90 22.05
N GLY A 144 -8.88 -49.87 21.52
CA GLY A 144 -9.68 -50.81 22.32
C GLY A 144 -8.75 -51.79 23.05
N THR A 145 -8.54 -51.50 24.33
CA THR A 145 -8.29 -52.40 25.47
C THR A 145 -7.84 -53.83 25.14
N ARG A 146 -6.58 -54.15 25.46
CA ARG A 146 -6.10 -55.53 25.63
C ARG A 146 -6.78 -56.11 26.87
N ASP A 147 -7.66 -57.10 26.70
CA ASP A 147 -8.11 -57.95 27.80
C ASP A 147 -6.96 -58.88 28.23
N PRO A 148 -6.56 -58.90 29.51
CA PRO A 148 -5.75 -59.97 30.04
C PRO A 148 -6.65 -61.15 30.37
N THR A 149 -6.43 -62.30 29.73
CA THR A 149 -6.90 -63.59 30.25
C THR A 149 -6.16 -63.96 31.54
N PRO A 150 -6.86 -64.39 32.61
CA PRO A 150 -6.29 -65.28 33.60
C PRO A 150 -6.90 -66.69 33.50
N ILE A 151 -6.04 -67.66 33.81
CA ILE A 151 -6.22 -69.10 33.72
C ILE A 151 -6.94 -69.66 34.98
N ASP A 152 -7.86 -70.59 34.72
CA ASP A 152 -8.31 -71.79 35.48
C ASP A 152 -9.10 -71.69 36.81
N ASN A 153 -10.31 -72.29 36.80
CA ASN A 153 -10.67 -73.52 37.55
C ASN A 153 -11.97 -74.15 37.00
#